data_AF-A0A7W7HUG4-F1
#
_entry.id   AF-A0A7W7HUG4-F1
#
_cell.length_a   1.000
_cell.length_b   1.000
_cell.length_c   1.000
_cell.angle_alpha   90.00
_cell.angle_beta   90.00
_cell.angle_gamma   90.00
#
_symmetry.space_group_name_H-M   'P 1'
#
loop_
_entity.id
_entity.type
_entity.pdbx_description
1 polymer ?
#
loop_
_entity_poly.entity_id
_entity_poly.type
_entity_poly.pdbx_seq_one_letter_code
_entity_poly.pdbx_strand_id
1 'polypeptide(L)'
;MEIFVTTALALLLVGLVMLGMASASNSRREQLRTASRLSAIESKLDAVVAHLGITVQERELPEVLRLIREDKRIEAVRAYRNETGSSLLEAKNAVDAIAARLGL
;
A
#
# COMPACT_ATOMS: atom_id res chain seq x y z
N MET A 1 -5.87 -54.22 -14.89
CA MET A 1 -5.55 -53.52 -13.64
C MET A 1 -5.28 -52.03 -13.88
N GLU A 2 -4.47 -51.67 -14.88
CA GLU A 2 -4.12 -50.27 -15.16
C GLU A 2 -5.29 -49.34 -15.53
N ILE A 3 -6.27 -49.81 -16.33
CA ILE A 3 -7.45 -49.00 -16.72
C ILE A 3 -8.31 -48.60 -15.50
N PHE A 4 -8.44 -49.49 -14.51
CA PHE A 4 -9.18 -49.18 -13.28
C PHE A 4 -8.44 -48.16 -12.42
N VAL A 5 -7.11 -48.22 -12.39
CA VAL A 5 -6.29 -47.27 -11.64
C VAL A 5 -6.31 -45.89 -12.29
N THR A 6 -6.22 -45.80 -13.62
CA THR A 6 -6.26 -44.52 -14.33
C THR A 6 -7.63 -43.85 -14.26
N THR A 7 -8.72 -44.62 -14.35
CA THR A 7 -10.09 -44.10 -14.17
C THR A 7 -10.34 -43.62 -12.74
N ALA A 8 -9.89 -44.35 -11.73
CA ALA A 8 -9.97 -43.93 -10.33
C ALA A 8 -9.15 -42.65 -10.06
N LEU A 9 -7.93 -42.55 -10.59
CA LEU A 9 -7.08 -41.37 -10.46
C LEU A 9 -7.69 -40.14 -11.16
N ALA A 10 -8.29 -40.33 -12.34
CA ALA A 10 -8.96 -39.25 -13.07
C ALA A 10 -10.18 -38.72 -12.29
N LEU A 11 -11.00 -39.60 -11.71
CA LEU A 11 -12.13 -39.20 -10.87
C LEU A 11 -11.69 -38.45 -9.61
N LEU A 12 -10.59 -38.89 -8.98
CA LEU A 12 -10.01 -38.21 -7.82
C LEU A 12 -9.49 -36.82 -8.17
N LEU A 13 -8.82 -36.68 -9.32
CA LEU A 13 -8.34 -35.38 -9.83
C LEU A 13 -9.50 -34.42 -10.10
N VAL A 14 -10.56 -34.89 -10.76
CA VAL A 14 -11.77 -34.08 -11.02
C VAL A 14 -12.43 -33.64 -9.71
N GLY A 15 -12.50 -34.53 -8.72
CA GLY A 15 -13.02 -34.21 -7.38
C GLY A 15 -12.20 -33.14 -6.66
N LEU A 16 -10.87 -33.22 -6.70
CA LEU A 16 -9.98 -32.22 -6.11
C LEU A 16 -10.10 -30.85 -6.79
N VAL A 17 -10.22 -30.83 -8.13
CA VAL A 17 -10.43 -29.59 -8.90
C VAL A 17 -11.77 -28.94 -8.53
N MET A 18 -12.85 -29.74 -8.45
CA MET A 18 -14.17 -29.25 -8.04
C MET A 18 -14.18 -28.71 -6.60
N LEU A 19 -13.51 -29.39 -5.68
CA LEU A 19 -13.40 -28.95 -4.28
C LEU A 19 -12.62 -27.62 -4.15
N GLY A 20 -11.55 -27.48 -4.93
CA GLY A 20 -10.79 -26.22 -5.04
C GLY A 20 -11.66 -25.06 -5.53
N MET A 21 -12.45 -25.26 -6.59
CA MET A 21 -13.34 -24.24 -7.14
C MET A 21 -14.47 -23.85 -6.18
N ALA A 22 -15.01 -24.80 -5.40
CA ALA A 22 -16.04 -24.51 -4.40
C ALA A 22 -15.55 -23.55 -3.30
N SER A 23 -14.29 -23.69 -2.86
CA SER A 23 -13.70 -22.83 -1.83
C SER A 23 -13.50 -21.37 -2.30
N ALA A 24 -13.25 -21.14 -3.59
CA ALA A 24 -13.10 -19.80 -4.16
C ALA A 24 -14.40 -18.99 -4.17
N SER A 25 -15.57 -19.66 -4.12
CA SER A 25 -16.87 -18.99 -4.12
C SER A 25 -17.27 -18.45 -2.74
N ASN A 26 -16.79 -19.07 -1.65
CA ASN A 26 -17.19 -18.70 -0.29
C ASN A 26 -16.47 -17.41 0.19
N SER A 27 -15.25 -17.14 -0.29
CA SER A 27 -14.48 -15.94 0.09
C SER A 27 -14.90 -14.63 -0.60
N ARG A 28 -15.72 -14.67 -1.67
CA ARG A 28 -16.17 -13.44 -2.35
C ARG A 28 -17.18 -12.62 -1.56
N ARG A 29 -17.93 -13.25 -0.64
CA ARG A 29 -18.96 -12.55 0.15
C ARG A 29 -18.37 -11.71 1.29
N GLU A 30 -17.20 -12.09 1.81
CA GLU A 30 -16.53 -11.32 2.87
C GLU A 30 -15.71 -10.14 2.32
N GLN A 31 -15.05 -10.29 1.17
CA GLN A 31 -14.22 -9.22 0.60
C GLN A 31 -15.02 -7.95 0.25
N LEU A 32 -16.28 -8.10 -0.19
CA LEU A 32 -17.15 -6.97 -0.52
C LEU A 32 -17.49 -6.10 0.69
N ARG A 33 -17.58 -6.68 1.90
CA ARG A 33 -17.89 -5.94 3.13
C ARG A 33 -16.71 -5.13 3.62
N THR A 34 -15.48 -5.60 3.39
CA THR A 34 -14.26 -4.90 3.78
C THR A 34 -14.00 -3.70 2.88
N ALA A 35 -14.28 -3.84 1.57
CA ALA A 35 -14.12 -2.75 0.60
C ALA A 35 -15.07 -1.57 0.88
N SER A 36 -16.35 -1.83 1.20
CA SER A 36 -17.31 -0.74 1.49
C SER A 36 -17.00 0.03 2.77
N ARG A 37 -16.37 -0.61 3.77
CA ARG A 37 -15.95 0.07 5.01
C ARG A 37 -14.85 1.10 4.76
N LEU A 38 -13.92 0.79 3.84
CA LEU A 38 -12.83 1.70 3.51
C LEU A 38 -13.36 2.99 2.87
N SER A 39 -14.27 2.87 1.89
CA SER A 39 -14.88 4.02 1.23
C SER A 39 -15.67 4.93 2.18
N ALA A 40 -16.36 4.34 3.16
CA ALA A 40 -17.07 5.12 4.18
C ALA A 40 -16.11 5.86 5.14
N ILE A 41 -14.92 5.30 5.39
CA ILE A 41 -13.88 5.96 6.20
C ILE A 41 -13.25 7.10 5.42
N GLU A 42 -12.90 6.89 4.14
CA GLU A 42 -12.36 7.92 3.25
C GLU A 42 -13.33 9.10 3.11
N SER A 43 -14.61 8.83 2.83
CA SER A 43 -15.63 9.88 2.68
C SER A 43 -15.82 10.71 3.96
N LYS A 44 -15.70 10.08 5.13
CA LYS A 44 -15.76 10.79 6.42
C LYS A 44 -14.51 11.62 6.66
N LEU A 45 -13.34 11.11 6.28
CA LEU A 45 -12.09 11.85 6.39
C LEU A 45 -12.13 13.09 5.49
N ASP A 46 -12.60 12.97 4.26
CA ASP A 46 -12.77 14.11 3.35
C ASP A 46 -13.73 15.15 3.91
N ALA A 47 -14.86 14.71 4.49
CA ALA A 47 -15.81 15.61 5.14
C ALA A 47 -15.20 16.35 6.35
N VAL A 48 -14.38 15.65 7.15
CA VAL A 48 -13.68 16.25 8.29
C VAL A 48 -12.60 17.23 7.83
N VAL A 49 -11.81 16.87 6.81
CA VAL A 49 -10.79 17.75 6.21
C VAL A 49 -11.42 19.03 5.65
N ALA A 50 -12.52 18.89 4.90
CA ALA A 50 -13.27 20.02 4.35
C ALA A 50 -13.88 20.89 5.45
N HIS A 51 -14.46 20.28 6.49
CA HIS A 51 -15.05 21.01 7.62
C HIS A 51 -14.02 21.77 8.44
N LEU A 52 -12.81 21.22 8.61
CA LEU A 52 -11.71 21.86 9.33
C LEU A 52 -10.98 22.91 8.50
N GLY A 53 -11.21 23.00 7.18
CA GLY A 53 -10.50 23.92 6.29
C GLY A 53 -9.00 23.65 6.22
N ILE A 54 -8.56 22.45 6.59
CA ILE A 54 -7.14 22.07 6.58
C ILE A 54 -6.81 21.64 5.16
N THR A 55 -6.14 22.49 4.40
CA THR A 55 -5.33 21.99 3.29
C THR A 55 -4.17 21.24 3.93
N VAL A 56 -4.10 19.93 3.74
CA VAL A 56 -2.87 19.16 3.99
C VAL A 56 -1.84 19.65 2.96
N GLN A 57 -1.28 20.84 3.20
CA GLN A 57 -0.04 21.20 2.56
C GLN A 57 0.97 20.23 3.13
N GLU A 58 1.42 19.28 2.31
CA GLU A 58 2.76 18.73 2.49
C GLU A 58 3.66 19.92 2.76
N ARG A 59 4.19 20.01 3.98
CA ARG A 59 5.05 21.10 4.38
C ARG A 59 6.16 21.16 3.34
N GLU A 60 6.10 22.14 2.45
CA GLU A 60 7.12 22.28 1.43
C GLU A 60 8.41 22.60 2.16
N LEU A 61 9.38 21.68 2.10
CA LEU A 61 10.73 21.91 2.58
C LEU A 61 11.59 22.31 1.37
N PRO A 62 11.59 23.59 0.97
CA PRO A 62 12.31 24.05 -0.22
C PRO A 62 13.81 23.73 -0.12
N GLU A 63 14.37 23.77 1.08
CA GLU A 63 15.77 23.41 1.31
C GLU A 63 16.04 21.92 1.07
N VAL A 64 15.19 21.03 1.60
CA VAL A 64 15.31 19.57 1.35
C VAL A 64 15.15 19.26 -0.14
N LEU A 65 14.17 19.88 -0.80
CA LEU A 65 13.96 19.70 -2.25
C LEU A 65 15.15 20.17 -3.08
N ARG A 66 15.78 21.28 -2.69
CA ARG A 66 17.02 21.77 -3.33
C ARG A 66 18.16 20.78 -3.13
N LEU A 67 18.36 20.29 -1.90
CA LEU A 67 19.43 19.35 -1.56
C LEU A 67 19.25 17.99 -2.27
N ILE A 68 18.02 17.50 -2.43
CA ILE A 68 17.72 16.29 -3.21
C ILE A 68 18.07 16.50 -4.69
N ARG A 69 17.72 17.66 -5.27
CA ARG A 69 18.07 18.01 -6.66
C ARG A 69 19.58 18.15 -6.90
N GLU A 70 20.33 18.51 -5.87
CA GLU A 70 21.80 18.60 -5.91
C GLU A 70 22.49 17.25 -5.61
N ASP A 71 21.74 16.14 -5.49
CA ASP A 71 22.21 14.80 -5.07
C ASP A 71 22.86 14.77 -3.68
N LYS A 72 22.59 15.77 -2.84
CA LYS A 72 23.12 15.89 -1.47
C LYS A 72 22.20 15.22 -0.45
N ARG A 73 21.97 13.91 -0.61
CA ARG A 73 21.01 13.14 0.22
C ARG A 73 21.27 13.23 1.73
N ILE A 74 22.53 13.19 2.18
CA ILE A 74 22.85 13.25 3.62
C ILE A 74 22.45 14.60 4.23
N GLU A 75 22.67 15.68 3.50
CA GLU A 75 22.31 17.03 3.92
C GLU A 75 20.80 17.21 3.92
N ALA A 76 20.10 16.66 2.90
CA ALA A 76 18.65 16.63 2.85
C ALA A 76 18.04 15.93 4.08
N VAL A 77 18.60 14.78 4.49
CA VAL A 77 18.16 14.05 5.70
C VAL A 77 18.41 14.86 6.97
N ARG A 78 19.55 15.57 7.05
CA ARG A 78 19.85 16.44 8.19
C ARG A 78 18.89 17.63 8.25
N ALA A 79 18.62 18.30 7.13
CA ALA A 79 17.70 19.42 7.04
C ALA A 79 16.27 18.97 7.42
N TYR A 80 15.80 17.86 6.85
CA TYR A 80 14.49 17.29 7.17
C TYR A 80 14.35 17.01 8.68
N ARG A 81 15.38 16.40 9.29
CA ARG A 81 15.38 16.14 10.73
C ARG A 81 15.36 17.41 11.57
N ASN A 82 16.15 18.42 11.20
CA ASN A 82 16.22 19.67 11.95
C ASN A 82 14.89 20.43 11.92
N GLU A 83 14.18 20.39 10.79
CA GLU A 83 12.90 21.08 10.62
C GLU A 83 11.69 20.33 11.19
N THR A 84 11.72 19.00 11.20
CA THR A 84 10.58 18.17 11.62
C THR A 84 10.76 17.54 13.00
N GLY A 85 11.99 17.45 13.50
CA GLY A 85 12.32 16.74 14.74
C GLY A 85 12.22 15.21 14.64
N SER A 86 12.04 14.66 13.43
CA SER A 86 11.87 13.22 13.22
C SER A 86 13.14 12.41 13.54
N SER A 87 13.00 11.11 13.79
CA SER A 87 14.17 10.24 13.96
C SER A 87 15.01 10.17 12.68
N LEU A 88 16.25 9.69 12.79
CA LEU A 88 17.15 9.53 11.63
C LEU A 88 16.54 8.60 10.56
N LEU A 89 15.90 7.51 10.99
CA LEU A 89 15.27 6.55 10.09
C LEU A 89 14.09 7.17 9.35
N GLU A 90 13.21 7.88 10.07
CA GLU A 90 12.07 8.58 9.47
C GLU A 90 12.52 9.65 8.49
N ALA A 91 13.54 10.44 8.85
CA ALA A 91 14.08 11.46 7.97
C ALA A 91 14.67 10.87 6.68
N LYS A 92 15.40 9.75 6.78
CA LYS A 92 15.91 9.04 5.59
C LYS A 92 14.76 8.55 4.71
N ASN A 93 13.78 7.87 5.30
CA ASN A 93 12.66 7.31 4.55
C ASN A 93 11.82 8.40 3.87
N ALA A 94 11.62 9.54 4.54
CA ALA A 94 10.92 10.68 3.97
C ALA A 94 11.68 11.28 2.78
N VAL A 95 12.99 11.49 2.93
CA VAL A 95 13.84 12.01 1.84
C VAL A 95 13.88 11.05 0.65
N ASP A 96 13.99 9.74 0.89
CA ASP A 96 13.96 8.73 -0.18
C ASP A 96 12.61 8.72 -0.91
N ALA A 97 11.49 8.85 -0.19
CA ALA A 97 10.16 8.94 -0.79
C ALA A 97 9.98 10.21 -1.64
N ILE A 98 10.51 11.35 -1.17
CA ILE A 98 10.50 12.61 -1.93
C ILE A 98 11.35 12.48 -3.21
N ALA A 99 12.54 11.89 -3.11
CA ALA A 99 13.41 11.66 -4.26
C ALA A 99 12.74 10.73 -5.29
N ALA A 100 12.12 9.64 -4.83
CA ALA A 100 11.37 8.73 -5.69
C ALA A 100 10.19 9.41 -6.41
N ARG A 101 9.46 10.32 -5.73
CA ARG A 101 8.39 11.10 -6.37
C ARG A 101 8.91 12.09 -7.42
N LEU A 102 10.14 12.57 -7.27
CA LEU A 102 10.81 13.48 -8.21
C LEU A 102 11.57 12.75 -9.33
N GLY A 103 11.71 11.41 -9.25
CA GLY A 103 12.48 10.61 -10.20
C GLY A 103 14.00 10.79 -10.08
N LEU A 104 14.51 11.06 -8.88
CA LEU A 104 15.93 11.31 -8.56
C LEU A 104 16.57 10.22 -7.68
#